data_AF-A0A534AM20-F1
#
_entry.id   AF-A0A534AM20-F1
#
_cell.length_a   1.000
_cell.length_b   1.000
_cell.length_c   1.000
_cell.angle_alpha   90.00
_cell.angle_beta   90.00
_cell.angle_gamma   90.00
#
_symmetry.space_group_name_H-M   'P 1'
#
loop_
_entity.id
_entity.type
_entity.pdbx_description
1 polymer ?
#
loop_
_entity_poly.entity_id
_entity_poly.type
_entity_poly.pdbx_seq_one_letter_code
_entity_poly.pdbx_strand_id
1 'polypeptide(L)'
;LLTMHSAAGRLYQVDVRLGPSGKGGLLVTNIEAFADYQRREAWTWEHQALLHARAVAGAPELCARFERVRLEVLCQHVRRDSLREEVRSMRERMRRELSAGDALRFDIKQDPGGIADIEFLAQ
;
A
#
# COMPACT_ATOMS: atom_id res chain seq x y z
N LEU A 1 -22.09 5.33 0.84
CA LEU A 1 -22.26 6.15 2.07
C LEU A 1 -21.13 7.17 2.24
N LEU A 2 -19.87 6.76 2.46
CA LEU A 2 -18.76 7.69 2.74
C LEU A 2 -18.49 8.74 1.64
N THR A 3 -18.67 8.36 0.38
CA THR A 3 -18.42 9.22 -0.79
C THR A 3 -19.67 9.94 -1.30
N MET A 4 -20.84 9.69 -0.71
CA MET A 4 -22.10 10.30 -1.13
C MET A 4 -22.06 11.81 -0.85
N HIS A 5 -22.50 12.60 -1.82
CA HIS A 5 -22.58 14.05 -1.66
C HIS A 5 -23.89 14.42 -0.98
N SER A 6 -23.80 15.18 0.12
CA SER A 6 -24.94 15.74 0.84
C SER A 6 -24.85 17.26 0.88
N ALA A 7 -25.84 17.93 1.47
CA ALA A 7 -25.77 19.37 1.72
C ALA A 7 -24.59 19.79 2.60
N ALA A 8 -24.06 18.87 3.43
CA ALA A 8 -22.88 19.06 4.25
C ALA A 8 -21.57 18.66 3.55
N GLY A 9 -21.61 18.33 2.25
CA GLY A 9 -20.49 17.80 1.50
C GLY A 9 -20.35 16.27 1.58
N ARG A 10 -19.13 15.76 1.35
CA ARG A 10 -18.75 14.34 1.46
C ARG A 10 -18.01 14.09 2.77
N LEU A 11 -18.17 12.90 3.34
CA LEU A 11 -17.42 12.50 4.53
C LEU A 11 -15.95 12.22 4.19
N TYR A 12 -15.69 11.26 3.30
CA TYR A 12 -14.35 10.89 2.89
C TYR A 12 -14.27 10.58 1.39
N GLN A 13 -13.11 10.85 0.81
CA GLN A 13 -12.71 10.17 -0.42
C GLN A 13 -12.19 8.78 -0.04
N VAL A 14 -12.72 7.75 -0.69
CA VAL A 14 -12.32 6.36 -0.47
C VAL A 14 -11.54 5.89 -1.68
N ASP A 15 -10.34 5.39 -1.47
CA ASP A 15 -9.48 4.82 -2.49
C ASP A 15 -9.28 3.32 -2.24
N VAL A 16 -9.72 2.51 -3.20
CA VAL A 16 -9.67 1.03 -3.13
C VAL A 16 -8.65 0.45 -4.11
N ARG A 17 -7.80 1.28 -4.73
CA ARG A 17 -6.87 0.87 -5.80
C ARG A 17 -5.75 -0.05 -5.33
N LEU A 18 -5.57 -0.25 -4.03
CA LEU A 18 -4.58 -1.16 -3.44
C LEU A 18 -5.13 -2.58 -3.19
N GLY A 19 -6.39 -2.85 -3.54
CA GLY A 19 -6.92 -4.22 -3.52
C GLY A 19 -6.24 -5.13 -4.57
N PRO A 20 -6.35 -6.47 -4.45
CA PRO A 20 -5.82 -7.39 -5.45
C PRO A 20 -6.24 -7.02 -6.87
N SER A 21 -5.29 -7.01 -7.82
CA SER A 21 -5.50 -6.59 -9.22
C SER A 21 -5.94 -5.13 -9.41
N GLY A 22 -5.85 -4.30 -8.36
CA GLY A 22 -6.12 -2.86 -8.38
C GLY A 22 -7.50 -2.51 -8.94
N LYS A 23 -7.54 -1.57 -9.90
CA LYS A 23 -8.80 -1.11 -10.54
C LYS A 23 -9.55 -2.21 -11.31
N GLY A 24 -8.86 -3.27 -11.74
CA GLY A 24 -9.46 -4.38 -12.49
C GLY A 24 -9.94 -5.52 -11.60
N GLY A 25 -9.64 -5.47 -10.29
CA GLY A 25 -10.01 -6.50 -9.34
C GLY A 25 -11.44 -6.39 -8.82
N LEU A 26 -11.87 -7.43 -8.11
CA LEU A 26 -13.11 -7.40 -7.34
C LEU A 26 -12.97 -6.39 -6.18
N LEU A 27 -14.04 -5.65 -5.91
CA LEU A 27 -14.07 -4.70 -4.78
C LEU A 27 -13.90 -5.39 -3.42
N VAL A 28 -14.34 -6.65 -3.33
CA VAL A 28 -14.24 -7.48 -2.12
C VAL A 28 -13.68 -8.84 -2.52
N THR A 29 -12.75 -9.35 -1.73
CA THR A 29 -12.09 -10.64 -1.93
C THR A 29 -12.21 -11.45 -0.65
N ASN A 30 -12.41 -12.77 -0.77
CA ASN A 30 -12.30 -13.64 0.40
C ASN A 30 -10.83 -13.73 0.86
N ILE A 31 -10.61 -14.14 2.10
CA ILE A 31 -9.29 -14.08 2.72
C ILE A 31 -8.33 -15.11 2.11
N GLU A 32 -8.84 -16.22 1.61
CA GLU A 32 -8.07 -17.28 0.96
C GLU A 32 -7.49 -16.80 -0.38
N ALA A 33 -8.32 -16.18 -1.23
CA ALA A 33 -7.90 -15.62 -2.50
C ALA A 33 -6.98 -14.40 -2.31
N PHE A 34 -7.22 -13.58 -1.28
CA PHE A 34 -6.28 -12.54 -0.89
C PHE A 34 -4.91 -13.12 -0.55
N ALA A 35 -4.86 -14.19 0.27
CA ALA A 35 -3.62 -14.85 0.64
C ALA A 35 -2.89 -15.42 -0.57
N ASP A 36 -3.60 -16.13 -1.45
CA ASP A 36 -3.00 -16.74 -2.65
C ASP A 36 -2.44 -15.69 -3.61
N TYR A 37 -3.16 -14.59 -3.83
CA TYR A 37 -2.66 -13.45 -4.62
C TYR A 37 -1.37 -12.88 -4.01
N GLN A 38 -1.38 -12.61 -2.70
CA GLN A 38 -0.23 -12.01 -2.01
C GLN A 38 1.02 -12.90 -2.02
N ARG A 39 0.85 -14.23 -2.04
CA ARG A 39 1.95 -15.19 -2.08
C ARG A 39 2.57 -15.38 -3.47
N ARG A 40 1.77 -15.21 -4.53
CA ARG A 40 2.12 -15.69 -5.88
C ARG A 40 2.23 -14.59 -6.92
N GLU A 41 1.38 -13.58 -6.82
CA GLU A 41 1.16 -12.60 -7.89
C GLU A 41 1.56 -11.18 -7.47
N ALA A 42 1.51 -10.89 -6.17
CA ALA A 42 1.79 -9.56 -5.66
C ALA A 42 3.21 -9.08 -5.97
N TRP A 43 3.29 -7.82 -6.38
CA TRP A 43 4.54 -7.13 -6.64
C TRP A 43 5.15 -6.63 -5.32
N THR A 44 6.46 -6.40 -5.31
CA THR A 44 7.17 -5.90 -4.12
C THR A 44 6.57 -4.61 -3.56
N TRP A 45 6.11 -3.69 -4.41
CA TRP A 45 5.44 -2.47 -3.96
C TRP A 45 4.08 -2.73 -3.28
N GLU A 46 3.38 -3.82 -3.64
CA GLU A 46 2.16 -4.24 -2.95
C GLU A 46 2.48 -4.81 -1.57
N HIS A 47 3.60 -5.53 -1.43
CA HIS A 47 4.10 -5.93 -0.11
C HIS A 47 4.53 -4.73 0.73
N GLN A 48 5.16 -3.70 0.13
CA GLN A 48 5.43 -2.43 0.83
C GLN A 48 4.15 -1.75 1.33
N ALA A 49 3.10 -1.69 0.49
CA ALA A 49 1.81 -1.16 0.91
C ALA A 49 1.16 -2.01 2.02
N LEU A 50 1.32 -3.33 1.96
CA LEU A 50 0.81 -4.27 2.94
C LEU A 50 1.42 -4.08 4.34
N LEU A 51 2.65 -3.56 4.45
CA LEU A 51 3.27 -3.23 5.74
C LEU A 51 2.45 -2.22 6.55
N HIS A 52 1.77 -1.29 5.89
CA HIS A 52 0.89 -0.30 6.52
C HIS A 52 -0.54 -0.80 6.76
N ALA A 53 -0.91 -1.93 6.16
CA ALA A 53 -2.26 -2.46 6.29
C ALA A 53 -2.51 -3.02 7.69
N ARG A 54 -3.73 -2.83 8.17
CA ARG A 54 -4.27 -3.46 9.38
C ARG A 54 -5.77 -3.60 9.28
N ALA A 55 -6.35 -4.57 9.97
CA ALA A 55 -7.80 -4.60 10.13
C ALA A 55 -8.27 -3.36 10.94
N VAL A 56 -9.24 -2.62 10.41
CA VAL A 56 -9.83 -1.44 11.08
C VAL A 56 -11.24 -1.70 11.61
N ALA A 57 -11.94 -2.69 11.04
CA ALA A 57 -13.27 -3.14 11.43
C ALA A 57 -13.49 -4.57 10.90
N GLY A 58 -14.32 -5.36 11.59
CA GLY A 58 -14.66 -6.72 11.19
C GLY A 58 -14.91 -7.64 12.39
N ALA A 59 -15.35 -8.87 12.12
CA ALA A 59 -15.43 -9.90 13.15
C ALA A 59 -14.02 -10.22 13.70
N PRO A 60 -13.84 -10.38 15.04
CA PRO A 60 -12.53 -10.62 15.63
C PRO A 60 -11.75 -11.77 14.99
N GLU A 61 -12.45 -12.85 14.63
CA GLU A 61 -11.86 -14.03 14.00
C GLU A 61 -11.33 -13.70 12.61
N LEU A 62 -12.05 -12.88 11.82
CA LEU A 62 -11.60 -12.46 10.50
C LEU A 62 -10.39 -11.53 10.60
N CYS A 63 -10.41 -10.57 11.54
CA CYS A 63 -9.28 -9.67 11.77
C CYS A 63 -8.02 -10.45 12.17
N ALA A 64 -8.14 -11.42 13.08
CA ALA A 64 -7.02 -12.27 13.49
C ALA A 64 -6.49 -13.15 12.35
N ARG A 65 -7.37 -13.65 11.48
CA ARG A 65 -6.95 -14.39 10.28
C ARG A 65 -6.21 -13.49 9.29
N PHE A 66 -6.69 -12.26 9.06
CA PHE A 66 -6.04 -11.30 8.17
C PHE A 66 -4.62 -10.99 8.66
N GLU A 67 -4.44 -10.67 9.94
CA GLU A 67 -3.11 -10.38 10.50
C GLU A 67 -2.16 -11.58 10.38
N ARG A 68 -2.66 -12.80 10.56
CA ARG A 68 -1.85 -14.01 10.36
C ARG A 68 -1.34 -14.14 8.93
N VAL A 69 -2.23 -13.95 7.95
CA VAL A 69 -1.86 -13.98 6.52
C VAL A 69 -0.87 -12.87 6.19
N ARG A 70 -1.14 -11.64 6.66
CA ARG A 70 -0.26 -10.50 6.45
C ARG A 70 1.15 -10.77 6.97
N LEU A 71 1.29 -11.26 8.20
CA LEU A 71 2.58 -11.60 8.79
C LEU A 71 3.29 -12.73 8.04
N GLU A 72 2.56 -13.79 7.67
CA GLU A 72 3.11 -14.90 6.88
C GLU A 72 3.68 -14.41 5.54
N VAL A 73 2.90 -13.64 4.77
CA VAL A 73 3.32 -13.07 3.49
C VAL A 73 4.58 -12.23 3.64
N LEU A 74 4.57 -11.28 4.58
CA LEU A 74 5.69 -10.35 4.77
C LEU A 74 6.96 -11.04 5.28
N CYS A 75 6.84 -12.11 6.06
CA CYS A 75 8.00 -12.84 6.56
C CYS A 75 8.55 -13.88 5.57
N GLN A 76 7.68 -14.50 4.75
CA GLN A 76 8.02 -15.72 3.99
C GLN A 76 7.95 -15.57 2.47
N HIS A 77 7.19 -14.62 1.93
CA HIS A 77 6.89 -14.54 0.49
C HIS A 77 7.49 -13.31 -0.21
N VAL A 78 8.18 -12.43 0.52
CA VAL A 78 8.92 -11.31 -0.08
C VAL A 78 10.15 -11.83 -0.83
N ARG A 79 10.30 -11.43 -2.10
CA ARG A 79 11.46 -11.78 -2.96
C ARG A 79 12.68 -10.98 -2.54
N ARG A 80 13.56 -11.57 -1.72
CA ARG A 80 14.69 -10.86 -1.10
C ARG A 80 15.82 -10.53 -2.06
N ASP A 81 16.05 -11.34 -3.08
CA ASP A 81 17.20 -11.20 -3.98
C ASP A 81 17.18 -9.90 -4.81
N SER A 82 15.98 -9.44 -5.21
CA SER A 82 15.79 -8.21 -6.00
C SER A 82 15.24 -7.03 -5.18
N LEU A 83 14.95 -7.24 -3.89
CA LEU A 83 14.19 -6.31 -3.04
C LEU A 83 14.76 -4.89 -3.04
N ARG A 84 16.06 -4.76 -2.76
CA ARG A 84 16.73 -3.45 -2.64
C ARG A 84 16.61 -2.64 -3.93
N GLU A 85 16.85 -3.27 -5.08
CA GLU A 85 16.83 -2.60 -6.38
C GLU A 85 15.39 -2.23 -6.78
N GLU A 86 14.41 -3.10 -6.49
CA GLU A 86 12.99 -2.83 -6.76
C GLU A 86 12.45 -1.67 -5.92
N VAL A 87 12.74 -1.65 -4.61
CA VAL A 87 12.35 -0.57 -3.68
C VAL A 87 12.96 0.76 -4.12
N ARG A 88 14.27 0.77 -4.42
CA ARG A 88 14.98 1.97 -4.90
C ARG A 88 14.40 2.48 -6.22
N SER A 89 14.23 1.61 -7.20
CA SER A 89 13.73 1.97 -8.53
C SER A 89 12.31 2.53 -8.46
N MET A 90 11.45 1.92 -7.62
CA MET A 90 10.12 2.43 -7.35
C MET A 90 10.16 3.82 -6.71
N ARG A 91 11.01 4.01 -5.68
CA ARG A 91 11.14 5.31 -5.00
C ARG A 91 11.60 6.41 -5.93
N GLU A 92 12.61 6.13 -6.75
CA GLU A 92 13.13 7.06 -7.75
C GLU A 92 12.06 7.43 -8.78
N ARG A 93 11.27 6.45 -9.26
CA ARG A 93 10.15 6.72 -10.17
C ARG A 93 9.10 7.62 -9.52
N MET A 94 8.66 7.28 -8.31
CA MET A 94 7.68 8.10 -7.58
C MET A 94 8.18 9.53 -7.35
N ARG A 95 9.47 9.70 -7.03
CA ARG A 95 10.07 11.03 -6.86
C ARG A 95 9.95 11.86 -8.13
N ARG A 96 10.33 11.28 -9.28
CA ARG A 96 10.27 11.97 -10.59
C ARG A 96 8.85 12.40 -10.96
N GLU A 97 7.85 11.63 -10.57
CA GLU A 97 6.44 11.88 -10.93
C GLU A 97 5.72 12.80 -9.94
N LEU A 98 6.09 12.76 -8.65
CA LEU A 98 5.30 13.39 -7.57
C LEU A 98 5.97 14.57 -6.89
N SER A 99 7.30 14.71 -6.98
CA SER A 99 8.00 15.86 -6.39
C SER A 99 7.53 17.15 -7.05
N ALA A 100 7.08 18.08 -6.21
CA ALA A 100 6.75 19.45 -6.60
C ALA A 100 7.81 20.48 -6.13
N GLY A 101 8.96 19.99 -5.66
CA GLY A 101 10.08 20.83 -5.21
C GLY A 101 10.76 21.57 -6.35
N ASP A 102 11.38 22.70 -6.02
CA ASP A 102 12.18 23.49 -6.96
C ASP A 102 13.38 24.13 -6.22
N ALA A 103 14.11 25.03 -6.88
CA ALA A 103 15.30 25.67 -6.30
C ALA A 103 15.03 26.45 -4.99
N LEU A 104 13.78 26.85 -4.73
CA LEU A 104 13.39 27.66 -3.57
C LEU A 104 12.42 26.94 -2.62
N ARG A 105 11.89 25.78 -3.02
CA ARG A 105 10.85 25.06 -2.28
C ARG A 105 11.19 23.59 -2.15
N PHE A 106 11.01 23.08 -0.94
CA PHE A 106 11.19 21.68 -0.60
C PHE A 106 9.83 21.00 -0.44
N ASP A 107 9.56 19.96 -1.22
CA ASP A 107 8.42 19.07 -1.02
C ASP A 107 8.71 18.12 0.14
N ILE A 108 8.15 18.46 1.30
CA ILE A 108 8.32 17.72 2.56
C ILE A 108 8.04 16.22 2.43
N LYS A 109 7.13 15.84 1.51
CA LYS A 109 6.79 14.43 1.32
C LYS A 109 7.71 13.75 0.31
N GLN A 110 7.94 14.37 -0.85
CA GLN A 110 8.47 13.68 -2.02
C GLN A 110 9.93 13.95 -2.31
N ASP A 111 10.53 15.02 -1.80
CA ASP A 111 11.92 15.36 -2.10
C ASP A 111 12.93 14.45 -1.38
N PRO A 112 14.20 14.43 -1.82
CA PRO A 112 15.25 13.68 -1.12
C PRO A 112 15.34 14.08 0.37
N GLY A 113 15.31 13.09 1.25
CA GLY A 113 15.26 13.29 2.70
C GLY A 113 13.87 13.61 3.27
N GLY A 114 12.83 13.66 2.44
CA GLY A 114 11.44 13.84 2.86
C GLY A 114 10.81 12.59 3.48
N ILE A 115 9.53 12.71 3.84
CA ILE A 115 8.77 11.65 4.53
C ILE A 115 8.78 10.33 3.74
N ALA A 116 8.62 10.38 2.42
CA ALA A 116 8.57 9.18 1.59
C ALA A 116 9.93 8.44 1.56
N ASP A 117 11.06 9.12 1.72
CA ASP A 117 12.36 8.44 1.82
C ASP A 117 12.47 7.63 3.12
N ILE A 118 11.98 8.19 4.24
CA ILE A 118 11.94 7.49 5.53
C ILE A 118 10.98 6.31 5.48
N GLU A 119 9.82 6.49 4.85
CA GLU A 119 8.82 5.44 4.69
C GLU A 119 9.39 4.25 3.89
N PHE A 120 10.02 4.52 2.74
CA PHE A 120 10.64 3.48 1.91
C PHE A 120 11.85 2.80 2.57
N LEU A 121 12.53 3.49 3.49
CA LEU A 121 13.65 2.91 4.25
C LEU A 121 13.17 1.95 5.35
N ALA A 122 12.02 2.27 5.97
CA ALA A 122 11.45 1.47 7.05
C ALA A 122 10.68 0.24 6.54
N GLN A 123 10.19 0.30 5.29
CA GLN A 123 9.50 -0.79 4.61
C GLN A 123 10.47 -1.90 4.19
#